data_AF-T0K603-F1
#
_entry.id   AF-T0K603-F1
#
_cell.length_a   1.000
_cell.length_b   1.000
_cell.length_c   1.000
_cell.angle_alpha   90.00
_cell.angle_beta   90.00
_cell.angle_gamma   90.00
#
_symmetry.space_group_name_H-M   'P 1'
#
loop_
_entity.id
_entity.type
_entity.pdbx_description
1 polymer ?
#
loop_
_entity_poly.entity_id
_entity_poly.type
_entity_poly.pdbx_seq_one_letter_code
_entity_poly.pdbx_strand_id
1 'polypeptide(L)'
;MARKQHTTSLPPPFLKRVWMPNEQRADELNWDQYPFNLPIIRHGGLELQFEKAVTIIVGENGTGKSTLLEAIAHLAGFSDSGGAQGMKAIQPTPVSATDAGTLGARLRGAWLP
;
A
#
# COMPACT_ATOMS: atom_id res chain seq x y z
N MET A 1 20.01 -29.52 -19.54
CA MET A 1 20.48 -28.12 -19.63
C MET A 1 19.86 -27.33 -18.49
N ALA A 2 20.64 -26.58 -17.72
CA ALA A 2 20.12 -25.80 -16.60
C ALA A 2 19.37 -24.55 -17.11
N ARG A 3 18.09 -24.42 -16.75
CA ARG A 3 17.30 -23.21 -17.01
C ARG A 3 17.92 -22.08 -16.19
N LYS A 4 18.64 -21.14 -16.85
CA LYS A 4 19.14 -19.92 -16.20
C LYS A 4 17.97 -19.21 -15.53
N GLN A 5 17.94 -19.23 -14.20
CA GLN A 5 17.03 -18.41 -13.43
C GLN A 5 17.52 -16.96 -13.57
N HIS A 6 16.76 -16.12 -14.24
CA HIS A 6 16.98 -14.68 -14.15
C HIS A 6 16.62 -14.25 -12.73
N THR A 7 17.62 -14.00 -11.89
CA THR A 7 17.47 -13.37 -10.57
C THR A 7 17.28 -11.85 -10.70
N THR A 8 16.43 -11.45 -11.65
CA THR A 8 16.26 -10.10 -12.23
C THR A 8 17.47 -9.55 -13.01
N SER A 9 17.23 -8.54 -13.84
CA SER A 9 18.26 -7.71 -14.50
C SER A 9 17.85 -6.23 -14.52
N LEU A 10 17.12 -5.79 -13.47
CA LEU A 10 16.64 -4.45 -13.07
C LEU A 10 16.39 -3.43 -14.20
N PRO A 11 15.13 -2.99 -14.44
CA PRO A 11 14.27 -2.26 -13.48
C PRO A 11 12.89 -2.97 -13.31
N PRO A 12 11.79 -2.39 -12.74
CA PRO A 12 11.56 -1.13 -11.98
C PRO A 12 11.81 -1.26 -10.46
N PRO A 13 11.59 -0.23 -9.60
CA PRO A 13 11.69 -0.40 -8.15
C PRO A 13 10.70 -1.45 -7.64
N PHE A 14 11.23 -2.61 -7.26
CA PHE A 14 10.44 -3.67 -6.67
C PHE A 14 10.19 -3.35 -5.20
N LEU A 15 8.93 -3.22 -4.82
CA LEU A 15 8.52 -3.11 -3.43
C LEU A 15 9.00 -4.36 -2.67
N LYS A 16 9.78 -4.15 -1.62
CA LYS A 16 10.34 -5.21 -0.74
C LYS A 16 9.64 -5.28 0.60
N ARG A 17 9.22 -4.14 1.13
CA ARG A 17 8.47 -4.07 2.39
C ARG A 17 7.55 -2.85 2.38
N VAL A 18 6.35 -3.02 2.94
CA VAL A 18 5.47 -1.94 3.37
C VAL A 18 5.24 -2.08 4.86
N TRP A 19 5.35 -1.01 5.63
CA TRP A 19 4.99 -1.04 7.04
C TRP A 19 4.45 0.30 7.55
N MET A 20 3.72 0.28 8.66
CA MET A 20 3.33 1.45 9.43
C MET A 20 4.25 1.58 10.67
N PRO A 21 5.13 2.59 10.74
CA PRO A 21 5.99 2.78 11.91
C PRO A 21 5.19 3.05 13.19
N ASN A 22 5.68 2.54 14.33
CA ASN A 22 5.01 2.70 15.63
C ASN A 22 4.80 4.17 16.03
N GLU A 23 5.76 5.04 15.72
CA GLU A 23 5.66 6.50 15.92
C GLU A 23 4.48 7.15 15.18
N GLN A 24 4.01 6.54 14.09
CA GLN A 24 2.89 7.04 13.27
C GLN A 24 1.54 6.49 13.73
N ARG A 25 1.54 5.60 14.74
CA ARG A 25 0.35 5.07 15.43
C ARG A 25 -0.07 5.92 16.64
N ALA A 26 0.32 7.20 16.64
CA ALA A 26 0.04 8.15 17.72
C ALA A 26 -1.45 8.27 18.07
N ASP A 27 -1.72 8.65 19.32
CA ASP A 27 -3.07 8.79 19.90
C ASP A 27 -3.96 9.84 19.21
N GLU A 28 -3.37 10.71 18.38
CA GLU A 28 -4.07 11.69 17.54
C GLU A 28 -4.90 11.04 16.41
N LEU A 29 -4.67 9.77 16.09
CA LEU A 29 -5.47 9.03 15.11
C LEU A 29 -6.75 8.45 15.73
N ASN A 30 -7.89 8.73 15.11
CA ASN A 30 -9.14 8.07 15.44
C ASN A 30 -9.17 6.63 14.89
N TRP A 31 -8.77 5.67 15.71
CA TRP A 31 -8.74 4.23 15.39
C TRP A 31 -10.13 3.58 15.21
N ASP A 32 -11.21 4.28 15.54
CA ASP A 32 -12.59 3.83 15.28
C ASP A 32 -13.18 4.39 13.97
N GLN A 33 -12.43 5.24 13.25
CA GLN A 33 -12.79 5.79 11.95
C GLN A 33 -12.07 5.09 10.79
N TYR A 34 -12.71 5.05 9.62
CA TYR A 34 -12.07 4.58 8.38
C TYR A 34 -10.91 5.53 7.99
N PRO A 35 -9.77 5.02 7.48
CA PRO A 35 -9.45 3.62 7.21
C PRO A 35 -8.81 2.86 8.40
N PHE A 36 -8.57 3.52 9.53
CA PHE A 36 -7.83 2.94 10.67
C PHE A 36 -8.60 1.85 11.41
N ASN A 37 -9.94 1.90 11.37
CA ASN A 37 -10.82 0.89 11.94
C ASN A 37 -10.90 -0.43 11.13
N LEU A 38 -10.30 -0.48 9.94
CA LEU A 38 -10.29 -1.69 9.11
C LEU A 38 -9.54 -2.82 9.82
N PRO A 39 -10.05 -4.07 9.80
CA PRO A 39 -9.43 -5.20 10.52
C PRO A 39 -7.94 -5.40 10.20
N ILE A 40 -7.54 -5.25 8.94
CA ILE A 40 -6.15 -5.40 8.49
C ILE A 40 -5.19 -4.30 9.00
N ILE A 41 -5.73 -3.16 9.45
CA ILE A 41 -4.96 -2.00 9.95
C ILE A 41 -4.97 -1.98 11.48
N ARG A 42 -6.13 -2.19 12.09
CA ARG A 42 -6.36 -2.05 13.54
C ARG A 42 -5.58 -3.07 14.37
N HIS A 43 -5.61 -4.36 13.99
CA HIS A 43 -5.27 -5.44 14.92
C HIS A 43 -3.79 -5.88 14.96
N GLY A 44 -3.04 -5.72 13.86
CA GLY A 44 -1.74 -6.42 13.71
C GLY A 44 -0.49 -5.55 13.84
N GLY A 45 -0.58 -4.26 13.51
CA GLY A 45 0.59 -3.54 13.01
C GLY A 45 0.87 -3.97 11.58
N LEU A 46 0.57 -3.07 10.64
CA LEU A 46 0.72 -3.39 9.23
C LEU A 46 2.22 -3.47 8.91
N GLU A 47 2.73 -4.68 8.69
CA GLU A 47 4.01 -4.96 8.02
C GLU A 47 3.79 -6.09 7.01
N LEU A 48 4.24 -5.87 5.77
CA LEU A 48 4.15 -6.82 4.66
C LEU A 48 5.51 -6.87 3.97
N GLN A 49 6.06 -8.08 3.83
CA GLN A 49 7.32 -8.32 3.12
C GLN A 49 7.03 -9.02 1.79
N PHE A 50 7.69 -8.56 0.73
CA PHE A 50 7.48 -9.00 -0.64
C PHE A 50 8.69 -9.80 -1.13
N GLU A 51 8.53 -11.12 -1.18
CA GLU A 51 9.56 -12.06 -1.61
C GLU A 51 9.43 -12.51 -3.08
N LYS A 52 8.25 -12.31 -3.67
CA LYS A 52 7.89 -12.79 -5.00
C LYS A 52 7.37 -11.61 -5.84
N ALA A 53 7.65 -11.64 -7.14
CA ALA A 53 7.20 -10.61 -8.09
C ALA A 53 5.67 -10.53 -8.24
N VAL A 54 4.94 -11.57 -7.84
CA VAL A 54 3.48 -11.60 -7.77
C VAL A 54 3.09 -11.94 -6.34
N THR A 55 2.24 -11.10 -5.74
CA THR A 55 1.66 -11.29 -4.40
C THR A 55 0.16 -11.13 -4.50
N ILE A 56 -0.61 -12.04 -3.89
CA ILE A 56 -2.07 -12.04 -3.96
C ILE A 56 -2.62 -11.75 -2.56
N ILE A 57 -3.42 -10.68 -2.42
CA ILE A 57 -4.06 -10.30 -1.17
C ILE A 57 -5.47 -10.91 -1.15
N VAL A 58 -5.73 -11.82 -0.20
CA VAL A 58 -7.01 -12.56 -0.05
C VAL A 58 -7.61 -12.35 1.33
N GLY A 59 -8.92 -12.63 1.48
CA GLY A 59 -9.66 -12.48 2.73
C GLY A 59 -11.09 -11.98 2.51
N GLU A 60 -11.93 -12.00 3.55
CA GLU A 60 -13.35 -11.65 3.50
C GLU A 60 -13.62 -10.22 2.99
N ASN A 61 -14.84 -9.94 2.52
CA ASN A 61 -15.20 -8.59 2.11
C ASN A 61 -15.19 -7.61 3.31
N GLY A 62 -14.91 -6.33 3.08
CA GLY A 62 -14.84 -5.32 4.16
C GLY A 62 -13.58 -5.36 5.05
N THR A 63 -12.71 -6.38 4.93
CA THR A 63 -11.48 -6.51 5.73
C THR A 63 -10.40 -5.43 5.47
N GLY A 64 -10.55 -4.63 4.41
CA GLY A 64 -9.63 -3.53 4.06
C GLY A 64 -8.64 -3.81 2.92
N LYS A 65 -8.79 -4.93 2.19
CA LYS A 65 -7.86 -5.33 1.11
C LYS A 65 -7.68 -4.27 0.01
N SER A 66 -8.79 -3.69 -0.48
CA SER A 66 -8.75 -2.66 -1.52
C SER A 66 -8.11 -1.39 -1.00
N THR A 67 -8.49 -0.93 0.19
CA THR A 67 -7.91 0.23 0.87
C THR A 67 -6.40 0.09 1.11
N LEU A 68 -5.94 -1.11 1.47
CA LEU A 68 -4.51 -1.41 1.58
C LEU A 68 -3.81 -1.31 0.22
N LEU A 69 -4.41 -1.83 -0.85
CA LEU A 69 -3.85 -1.75 -2.20
C LEU A 69 -3.79 -0.29 -2.70
N GLU A 70 -4.83 0.50 -2.44
CA GLU A 70 -4.89 1.94 -2.72
C GLU A 70 -3.81 2.71 -1.92
N ALA A 71 -3.66 2.43 -0.62
CA ALA A 71 -2.63 3.03 0.21
C ALA A 71 -1.19 2.68 -0.23
N ILE A 72 -0.97 1.45 -0.73
CA ILE A 72 0.31 1.04 -1.33
C ILE A 72 0.54 1.76 -2.67
N ALA A 73 -0.50 1.94 -3.49
CA ALA A 73 -0.39 2.70 -4.74
C ALA A 73 -0.08 4.18 -4.48
N HIS A 74 -0.73 4.79 -3.49
CA HIS A 74 -0.44 6.15 -3.03
C HIS A 74 0.99 6.30 -2.52
N LEU A 75 1.46 5.37 -1.68
CA LEU A 75 2.87 5.29 -1.23
C LEU A 75 3.87 5.16 -2.40
N ALA A 76 3.46 4.51 -3.49
CA ALA A 76 4.24 4.34 -4.71
C ALA A 76 4.15 5.54 -5.68
N GLY A 77 3.44 6.62 -5.31
CA GLY A 77 3.32 7.84 -6.12
C GLY A 77 2.30 7.75 -7.27
N PHE A 78 1.41 6.77 -7.25
CA PHE A 78 0.22 6.77 -8.12
C PHE A 78 -0.82 7.72 -7.55
N SER A 79 -1.60 8.36 -8.44
CA SER A 79 -2.74 9.18 -8.02
C SER A 79 -3.95 8.32 -7.69
N ASP A 80 -4.82 8.84 -6.84
CA ASP A 80 -5.94 8.10 -6.27
C ASP A 80 -7.05 7.76 -7.30
N SER A 81 -6.95 8.28 -8.53
CA SER A 81 -7.81 7.90 -9.68
C SER A 81 -7.24 6.76 -10.53
N GLY A 82 -6.00 6.33 -10.26
CA GLY A 82 -5.19 5.58 -11.21
C GLY A 82 -4.63 6.43 -12.35
N GLY A 83 -3.54 5.95 -12.96
CA GLY A 83 -2.81 6.62 -14.03
C GLY A 83 -1.35 6.14 -14.07
N ALA A 84 -0.55 6.65 -15.01
CA ALA A 84 0.91 6.52 -14.94
C ALA A 84 1.48 7.41 -13.82
N GLN A 85 2.68 7.10 -13.33
CA GLN A 85 3.38 7.90 -12.32
C GLN A 85 3.48 9.38 -12.78
N GLY A 86 2.89 10.29 -11.99
CA GLY A 86 2.82 11.72 -12.32
C GLY A 86 1.51 12.20 -12.99
N MET A 87 0.61 11.31 -13.42
CA MET A 87 -0.73 11.71 -13.87
C MET A 87 -1.62 12.06 -12.67
N LYS A 88 -2.11 13.30 -12.60
CA LYS A 88 -3.17 13.69 -11.64
C LYS A 88 -4.55 13.39 -12.21
N ALA A 89 -5.46 13.00 -11.34
CA ALA A 89 -6.90 12.90 -11.64
C ALA A 89 -7.41 14.23 -12.20
N ILE A 90 -8.18 14.19 -13.29
CA ILE A 90 -8.93 15.38 -13.77
C ILE A 90 -10.06 15.72 -12.79
N GLN A 91 -10.57 14.72 -12.05
CA GLN A 91 -11.44 14.88 -10.89
C GLN A 91 -11.10 13.79 -9.85
N PRO A 92 -10.69 14.13 -8.62
CA PRO A 92 -10.62 13.15 -7.53
C PRO A 92 -12.04 12.80 -7.08
N THR A 93 -12.39 11.51 -7.06
CA THR A 93 -13.64 11.04 -6.45
C THR A 93 -13.48 11.07 -4.92
N PRO A 94 -14.25 11.92 -4.19
CA PRO A 94 -13.96 12.21 -2.78
C PRO A 94 -14.20 11.03 -1.82
N VAL A 95 -14.79 9.93 -2.30
CA VAL A 95 -15.24 8.78 -1.48
C VAL A 95 -14.18 7.69 -1.31
N SER A 96 -13.17 7.61 -2.17
CA SER A 96 -12.02 6.67 -2.01
C SER A 96 -10.67 7.39 -1.87
N ALA A 97 -10.51 8.55 -2.52
CA ALA A 97 -9.21 9.19 -2.67
C ALA A 97 -8.61 9.71 -1.34
N THR A 98 -9.42 10.43 -0.56
CA THR A 98 -8.94 11.16 0.63
C THR A 98 -8.49 10.21 1.75
N ASP A 99 -9.24 9.13 1.96
CA ASP A 99 -9.09 8.27 3.12
C ASP A 99 -7.97 7.25 2.92
N ALA A 100 -7.92 6.59 1.75
CA ALA A 100 -6.83 5.68 1.41
C ALA A 100 -5.49 6.42 1.28
N GLY A 101 -5.48 7.67 0.78
CA GLY A 101 -4.31 8.54 0.80
C GLY A 101 -3.84 8.89 2.21
N THR A 102 -4.77 9.12 3.15
CA THR A 102 -4.45 9.34 4.57
C THR A 102 -3.76 8.13 5.21
N LEU A 103 -4.17 6.90 4.85
CA LEU A 103 -3.43 5.69 5.23
C LEU A 103 -2.06 5.61 4.52
N GLY A 104 -2.01 5.83 3.20
CA GLY A 104 -0.80 5.75 2.39
C GLY A 104 0.33 6.68 2.88
N ALA A 105 0.00 7.90 3.26
CA ALA A 105 0.95 8.86 3.85
C ALA A 105 1.56 8.39 5.20
N ARG A 106 0.86 7.51 5.92
CA ARG A 106 1.30 6.87 7.18
C ARG A 106 2.10 5.58 6.96
N LEU A 107 2.21 5.10 5.72
CA LEU A 107 3.02 3.94 5.38
C LEU A 107 4.47 4.33 5.05
N ARG A 108 5.37 3.37 5.17
CA ARG A 108 6.75 3.45 4.68
C ARG A 108 7.03 2.26 3.79
N GLY A 109 7.75 2.52 2.70
CA GLY A 109 8.14 1.53 1.70
C GLY A 109 9.65 1.33 1.70
N ALA A 110 10.09 0.09 1.54
CA ALA A 110 11.45 -0.24 1.15
C ALA A 110 11.41 -0.84 -0.26
N TRP A 111 12.28 -0.35 -1.13
CA TRP A 111 12.32 -0.67 -2.55
C TRP A 111 13.68 -1.27 -2.91
N LEU A 112 13.75 -2.20 -3.87
CA LEU A 112 15.00 -2.48 -4.54
C LEU A 112 15.41 -1.29 -5.43
N PRO A 113 16.72 -1.00 -5.55
CA PRO A 113 17.24 -0.01 -6.49
C PRO A 113 17.05 -0.45 -7.95
#